data_AF-A0A2V9TXG0-F1
#
_entry.id   AF-A0A2V9TXG0-F1
#
_cell.length_a   1.000
_cell.length_b   1.000
_cell.length_c   1.000
_cell.angle_alpha   90.00
_cell.angle_beta   90.00
_cell.angle_gamma   90.00
#
_symmetry.space_group_name_H-M   'P 1'
#
loop_
_entity.id
_entity.type
_entity.pdbx_description
1 polymer ?
#
loop_
_entity_poly.entity_id
_entity_poly.type
_entity_poly.pdbx_seq_one_letter_code
_entity_poly.pdbx_strand_id
1 'polypeptide(L)'
;MNNAAYTSNHERSLGSVAAEIRDELLDFIHTRVQMFKSELQETLATFKHVMPTAVIALTLLATAYLLLTLAVVSVVAVAFWSNPYHWFFAFLIVGGLWLIAGALTAFLAWNRIKGHGTFPRRTIGVLKADKIWLQHEARSQP
;
A
#
# COMPACT_ATOMS: atom_id res chain seq x y z
N MET A 1 30.75 66.78 -25.57
CA MET A 1 29.55 66.05 -25.10
C MET A 1 29.70 64.62 -25.62
N ASN A 2 30.35 63.73 -24.85
CA ASN A 2 29.72 62.75 -23.94
C ASN A 2 28.61 61.96 -24.67
N ASN A 3 28.66 60.64 -24.88
CA ASN A 3 29.30 59.57 -24.12
C ASN A 3 29.61 58.36 -25.01
N ALA A 4 30.64 57.63 -24.58
CA ALA A 4 31.17 56.43 -25.20
C ALA A 4 30.18 55.26 -25.18
N ALA A 5 30.31 54.44 -26.22
CA ALA A 5 30.28 52.98 -26.19
C ALA A 5 29.12 52.30 -25.47
N TYR A 6 28.17 51.85 -26.28
CA TYR A 6 27.40 50.61 -26.13
C TYR A 6 28.14 49.52 -25.34
N THR A 7 27.98 49.52 -24.02
CA THR A 7 28.41 48.46 -23.11
C THR A 7 27.25 48.27 -22.13
N SER A 8 26.32 47.36 -22.43
CA SER A 8 26.24 46.10 -21.68
C SER A 8 25.15 45.24 -22.33
N ASN A 9 25.49 44.69 -23.49
CA ASN A 9 24.72 43.60 -24.08
C ASN A 9 25.08 42.29 -23.34
N HIS A 10 24.06 41.58 -22.89
CA HIS A 10 23.98 40.10 -22.89
C HIS A 10 24.49 39.24 -21.72
N GLU A 11 24.83 39.79 -20.55
CA GLU A 11 24.94 38.93 -19.35
C GLU A 11 23.58 38.81 -18.63
N ARG A 12 22.58 38.18 -19.28
CA ARG A 12 21.64 37.36 -18.50
C ARG A 12 22.50 36.25 -17.93
N SER A 13 23.05 36.51 -16.74
CA SER A 13 23.93 35.60 -16.03
C SER A 13 23.30 34.21 -16.06
N LEU A 14 24.06 33.20 -16.49
CA LEU A 14 23.62 31.81 -16.45
C LEU A 14 23.12 31.42 -15.04
N GLY A 15 23.58 32.14 -14.01
CA GLY A 15 23.06 32.03 -12.64
C GLY A 15 21.61 32.49 -12.45
N SER A 16 21.11 33.48 -13.19
CA SER A 16 19.70 33.90 -13.10
C SER A 16 18.76 32.91 -13.81
N VAL A 17 19.19 32.30 -14.91
CA VAL A 17 18.44 31.24 -15.60
C VAL A 17 18.41 29.96 -14.76
N ALA A 18 19.51 29.60 -14.10
CA ALA A 18 19.55 28.46 -13.18
C ALA A 18 18.68 28.69 -11.93
N ALA A 19 18.59 29.92 -11.43
CA ALA A 19 17.70 30.29 -10.34
C ALA A 19 16.22 30.19 -10.76
N GLU A 20 15.88 30.68 -11.95
CA GLU A 20 14.52 30.61 -12.52
C GLU A 20 14.05 29.16 -12.70
N ILE A 21 14.90 28.27 -13.25
CA ILE A 21 14.58 26.83 -13.39
C ILE A 21 14.41 26.15 -12.03
N ARG A 22 15.24 26.51 -11.02
CA ARG A 22 15.10 25.96 -9.67
C ARG A 22 13.75 26.35 -9.07
N ASP A 23 13.35 27.60 -9.19
CA ASP A 23 12.10 28.10 -8.64
C ASP A 23 10.90 27.44 -9.36
N GLU A 24 10.97 27.25 -10.68
CA GLU A 24 9.95 26.56 -11.46
C GLU A 24 9.81 25.07 -11.08
N LEU A 25 10.92 24.38 -10.77
CA LEU A 25 10.91 23.00 -10.27
C LEU A 25 10.34 22.90 -8.85
N LEU A 26 10.65 23.87 -7.99
CA LEU A 26 10.09 23.93 -6.64
C LEU A 26 8.57 24.14 -6.70
N ASP A 27 8.09 25.02 -7.59
CA ASP A 27 6.67 25.22 -7.83
C ASP A 27 6.01 23.95 -8.38
N PHE A 28 6.61 23.27 -9.35
CA PHE A 28 6.07 22.01 -9.89
C PHE A 28 5.97 20.90 -8.83
N ILE A 29 7.00 20.74 -7.98
CA ILE A 29 6.97 19.78 -6.87
C ILE A 29 5.88 20.17 -5.88
N HIS A 30 5.76 21.46 -5.54
CA HIS A 30 4.71 21.94 -4.66
C HIS A 30 3.31 21.61 -5.20
N THR A 31 3.05 21.87 -6.48
CA THR A 31 1.79 21.51 -7.14
C THR A 31 1.54 20.01 -7.13
N ARG A 32 2.55 19.18 -7.46
CA ARG A 32 2.42 17.71 -7.45
C ARG A 32 2.11 17.17 -6.06
N VAL A 33 2.75 17.70 -5.03
CA VAL A 33 2.49 17.34 -3.63
C VAL A 33 1.08 17.77 -3.22
N GLN A 34 0.63 18.97 -3.62
CA GLN A 34 -0.73 19.42 -3.35
C GLN A 34 -1.78 18.53 -4.03
N MET A 35 -1.59 18.18 -5.30
CA MET A 35 -2.50 17.28 -6.04
C MET A 35 -2.51 15.88 -5.42
N PHE A 36 -1.35 15.32 -5.07
CA PHE A 36 -1.27 14.03 -4.39
C PHE A 36 -2.00 14.05 -3.04
N LYS A 37 -1.84 15.14 -2.27
CA LYS A 37 -2.54 15.31 -0.99
C LYS A 37 -4.05 15.40 -1.19
N SER A 38 -4.54 16.09 -2.22
CA SER A 38 -5.97 16.17 -2.52
C SER A 38 -6.54 14.83 -2.95
N GLU A 39 -5.83 14.06 -3.79
CA GLU A 39 -6.25 12.71 -4.20
C GLU A 39 -6.32 11.75 -3.00
N LEU A 40 -5.33 11.80 -2.09
CA LEU A 40 -5.38 11.03 -0.84
C LEU A 40 -6.56 11.46 0.04
N GLN A 41 -6.83 12.75 0.17
CA GLN A 41 -7.95 13.26 0.95
C GLN A 41 -9.29 12.84 0.38
N GLU A 42 -9.44 12.87 -0.95
CA GLU A 42 -10.64 12.42 -1.65
C GLU A 42 -10.83 10.91 -1.45
N THR A 43 -9.78 10.12 -1.64
CA THR A 43 -9.80 8.67 -1.38
C THR A 43 -10.22 8.37 0.07
N LEU A 44 -9.65 9.08 1.04
CA LEU A 44 -10.02 8.95 2.45
C LEU A 44 -11.46 9.42 2.73
N ALA A 45 -11.94 10.45 2.04
CA ALA A 45 -13.30 10.95 2.18
C ALA A 45 -14.35 9.97 1.61
N THR A 46 -14.03 9.31 0.50
CA THR A 46 -14.82 8.19 -0.04
C THR A 46 -14.83 7.04 0.96
N PHE A 47 -13.67 6.67 1.50
CA PHE A 47 -13.57 5.64 2.54
C PHE A 47 -14.43 5.98 3.76
N LYS A 48 -14.44 7.22 4.25
CA LYS A 48 -15.29 7.66 5.37
C LYS A 48 -16.78 7.41 5.12
N HIS A 49 -17.26 7.58 3.89
CA HIS A 49 -18.66 7.33 3.54
C HIS A 49 -19.00 5.84 3.45
N VAL A 50 -18.05 5.02 2.99
CA VAL A 50 -18.23 3.56 2.86
C VAL A 50 -17.96 2.84 4.19
N MET A 51 -17.21 3.45 5.10
CA MET A 51 -16.81 2.86 6.37
C MET A 51 -17.99 2.40 7.27
N PRO A 52 -19.05 3.21 7.51
CA PRO A 52 -20.15 2.76 8.38
C PRO A 52 -20.91 1.57 7.79
N THR A 53 -21.19 1.58 6.48
CA THR A 53 -21.87 0.46 5.81
C THR A 53 -21.00 -0.78 5.76
N ALA A 54 -19.69 -0.63 5.53
CA ALA A 54 -18.72 -1.72 5.59
C ALA A 54 -18.62 -2.33 7.00
N VAL A 55 -18.66 -1.50 8.06
CA VAL A 55 -18.66 -2.00 9.45
C VAL A 55 -19.93 -2.81 9.72
N ILE A 56 -21.11 -2.32 9.31
CA ILE A 56 -22.37 -3.05 9.48
C ILE A 56 -22.36 -4.36 8.68
N ALA A 57 -21.89 -4.33 7.44
CA ALA A 57 -21.78 -5.54 6.62
C ALA A 57 -20.82 -6.56 7.25
N LEU A 58 -19.67 -6.09 7.75
CA LEU A 58 -18.67 -6.95 8.40
C LEU A 58 -19.19 -7.53 9.71
N THR A 59 -19.93 -6.76 10.52
CA THR A 59 -20.54 -7.28 11.76
C THR A 59 -21.60 -8.32 11.45
N LEU A 60 -22.49 -8.06 10.49
CA LEU A 60 -23.50 -9.04 10.08
C LEU A 60 -22.88 -10.32 9.51
N LEU A 61 -21.84 -10.21 8.67
CA LEU A 61 -21.12 -11.37 8.15
C LEU A 61 -20.40 -12.15 9.25
N ALA A 62 -19.75 -11.46 10.19
CA ALA A 62 -19.11 -12.10 11.33
C ALA A 62 -20.13 -12.82 12.23
N THR A 63 -21.28 -12.19 12.50
CA THR A 63 -22.36 -12.82 13.27
C THR A 63 -22.93 -14.02 12.54
N ALA A 64 -23.21 -13.93 11.24
CA ALA A 64 -23.69 -15.05 10.43
C ALA A 64 -22.69 -16.21 10.43
N TYR A 65 -21.39 -15.92 10.27
CA TYR A 65 -20.33 -16.91 10.35
C TYR A 65 -20.28 -17.63 11.70
N LEU A 66 -20.41 -16.89 12.80
CA LEU A 66 -20.46 -17.47 14.15
C LEU A 66 -21.68 -18.37 14.34
N LEU A 67 -22.87 -17.92 13.92
CA LEU A 67 -24.10 -18.69 14.01
C LEU A 67 -24.04 -19.98 13.17
N LEU A 68 -23.52 -19.89 11.94
CA LEU A 68 -23.33 -21.07 11.10
C LEU A 68 -22.32 -22.04 11.70
N THR A 69 -21.22 -21.53 12.27
CA THR A 69 -20.23 -22.38 12.95
C THR A 69 -20.84 -23.08 14.17
N LEU A 70 -21.63 -22.37 14.98
CA LEU A 70 -22.36 -22.95 16.10
C LEU A 70 -23.41 -23.97 15.66
N ALA A 71 -24.06 -23.77 14.52
CA ALA A 71 -24.97 -24.76 13.95
C ALA A 71 -24.23 -26.06 13.61
N VAL A 72 -23.05 -25.97 12.98
CA VAL A 72 -22.20 -27.14 12.70
C VAL A 72 -21.75 -27.82 13.99
N VAL A 73 -21.29 -27.05 14.99
CA VAL A 73 -20.94 -27.58 16.32
C VAL A 73 -22.12 -28.32 16.94
N SER A 74 -23.32 -27.76 16.87
CA SER A 74 -24.52 -28.38 17.43
C SER A 74 -24.86 -29.71 16.75
N VAL A 75 -24.72 -29.79 15.41
CA VAL A 75 -24.90 -31.06 14.68
C VAL A 75 -23.89 -32.11 15.13
N VAL A 76 -22.62 -31.74 15.28
CA VAL A 76 -21.59 -32.66 15.78
C VAL A 76 -21.88 -33.06 17.23
N ALA A 77 -22.32 -32.13 18.08
CA ALA A 77 -22.67 -32.39 19.47
C ALA A 77 -23.81 -33.41 19.59
N VAL A 78 -24.82 -33.35 18.72
CA VAL A 78 -25.92 -34.34 18.66
C VAL A 78 -25.39 -35.73 18.30
N ALA A 79 -24.38 -35.84 17.42
CA ALA A 79 -23.78 -37.14 17.10
C ALA A 79 -23.11 -37.82 18.31
N PHE A 80 -22.73 -37.04 19.34
CA PHE A 80 -22.10 -37.53 20.57
C PHE A 80 -23.02 -37.44 21.80
N TRP A 81 -24.35 -37.32 21.63
CA TRP A 81 -25.31 -37.04 22.71
C TRP A 81 -25.21 -37.95 23.94
N SER A 82 -24.78 -39.20 23.76
CA SER A 82 -24.59 -40.17 24.85
C SER A 82 -23.42 -39.84 25.79
N ASN A 83 -22.50 -38.97 25.38
CA ASN A 83 -21.33 -38.58 26.16
C ASN A 83 -21.58 -37.25 26.90
N PRO A 84 -21.35 -37.15 28.22
CA PRO A 84 -21.44 -35.89 28.97
C PRO A 84 -20.59 -34.75 28.37
N TYR A 85 -19.51 -35.07 27.66
CA TYR A 85 -18.57 -34.12 27.06
C TYR A 85 -18.83 -33.84 25.57
N HIS A 86 -20.04 -34.10 25.06
CA HIS A 86 -20.39 -33.94 23.65
C HIS A 86 -20.07 -32.55 23.08
N TRP A 87 -20.37 -31.47 23.82
CA TRP A 87 -20.02 -30.11 23.40
C TRP A 87 -18.51 -29.90 23.31
N PHE A 88 -17.74 -30.42 24.27
CA PHE A 88 -16.29 -30.27 24.27
C PHE A 88 -15.67 -30.91 23.02
N PHE A 89 -16.06 -32.14 22.70
CA PHE A 89 -15.58 -32.82 21.49
C PHE A 89 -16.06 -32.13 20.22
N ALA A 90 -17.30 -31.64 20.18
CA ALA A 90 -17.81 -30.91 19.02
C ALA A 90 -17.02 -29.62 18.74
N PHE A 91 -16.73 -28.82 19.76
CA PHE A 91 -15.89 -27.63 19.61
C PHE A 91 -14.45 -27.99 19.24
N LEU A 92 -13.89 -29.06 19.80
CA LEU A 92 -12.53 -29.51 19.47
C LEU A 92 -12.43 -29.92 17.99
N ILE A 93 -13.40 -30.68 17.48
CA ILE A 93 -13.42 -31.15 16.09
C ILE A 93 -13.60 -29.96 15.14
N VAL A 94 -14.64 -29.15 15.34
CA VAL A 94 -14.94 -28.03 14.45
C VAL A 94 -13.86 -26.95 14.52
N GLY A 95 -13.36 -26.65 15.72
CA GLY A 95 -12.23 -25.74 15.92
C GLY A 95 -10.95 -26.24 15.28
N GLY A 96 -10.67 -27.55 15.38
CA GLY A 96 -9.54 -28.19 14.70
C GLY A 96 -9.64 -28.07 13.19
N LEU A 97 -10.83 -28.28 12.60
CA LEU A 97 -11.06 -28.08 11.17
C LEU A 97 -10.82 -26.64 10.74
N TRP A 98 -11.30 -25.66 11.50
CA TRP A 98 -11.04 -24.24 11.24
C TRP A 98 -9.56 -23.87 11.35
N LEU A 99 -8.83 -24.45 12.31
CA LEU A 99 -7.38 -24.25 12.43
C LEU A 99 -6.64 -24.81 11.22
N ILE A 100 -7.00 -25.99 10.73
CA ILE A 100 -6.36 -26.60 9.55
C ILE A 100 -6.64 -25.75 8.30
N ALA A 101 -7.90 -25.37 8.08
CA ALA A 101 -8.29 -24.53 6.95
C ALA A 101 -7.61 -23.14 7.01
N GLY A 102 -7.56 -22.54 8.20
CA GLY A 102 -6.87 -21.28 8.45
C GLY A 102 -5.37 -21.38 8.21
N ALA A 103 -4.72 -22.44 8.69
CA ALA A 103 -3.30 -22.67 8.47
C ALA A 103 -2.97 -22.88 6.98
N LEU A 104 -3.79 -23.64 6.26
CA LEU A 104 -3.64 -23.86 4.81
C LEU A 104 -3.77 -22.55 4.03
N THR A 105 -4.84 -21.79 4.28
CA THR A 105 -5.05 -20.51 3.59
C THR A 105 -3.97 -19.49 3.92
N ALA A 106 -3.55 -19.40 5.18
CA ALA A 106 -2.43 -18.56 5.61
C ALA A 106 -1.11 -18.98 4.94
N PHE A 107 -0.83 -20.29 4.85
CA PHE A 107 0.36 -20.81 4.18
C PHE A 107 0.37 -20.48 2.69
N LEU A 108 -0.76 -20.64 1.99
CA LEU A 108 -0.89 -20.28 0.58
C LEU A 108 -0.72 -18.77 0.36
N ALA A 109 -1.35 -17.94 1.19
CA ALA A 109 -1.20 -16.49 1.13
C ALA A 109 0.24 -16.06 1.39
N TRP A 110 0.88 -16.64 2.40
CA TRP A 110 2.27 -16.39 2.77
C TRP A 110 3.24 -16.77 1.64
N ASN A 111 3.03 -17.93 1.02
CA ASN A 111 3.83 -18.37 -0.12
C ASN A 111 3.62 -17.47 -1.34
N ARG A 112 2.40 -16.97 -1.56
CA ARG A 112 2.12 -16.03 -2.64
C ARG A 112 2.83 -14.70 -2.42
N ILE A 113 2.82 -14.17 -1.19
CA ILE A 113 3.52 -12.92 -0.83
C ILE A 113 5.05 -13.08 -0.92
N LYS A 114 5.60 -14.22 -0.47
CA LYS A 114 7.03 -14.51 -0.58
C LYS A 114 7.50 -14.73 -2.02
N GLY A 115 6.70 -15.41 -2.84
CA GLY A 115 7.02 -15.68 -4.25
C GLY A 115 6.81 -14.48 -5.16
N HIS A 116 5.75 -13.70 -4.93
CA HIS A 116 5.42 -12.48 -5.67
C HIS A 116 5.66 -11.27 -4.78
N GLY A 117 6.90 -11.11 -4.31
CA GLY A 117 7.32 -9.97 -3.53
C GLY A 117 6.62 -8.72 -4.05
N THR A 118 5.83 -8.09 -3.18
CA THR A 118 4.96 -6.92 -3.41
C THR A 118 5.75 -5.66 -3.81
N PHE A 119 6.99 -5.83 -4.24
CA PHE A 119 7.84 -4.81 -4.81
C PHE A 119 7.85 -4.96 -6.34
N PRO A 120 7.41 -3.94 -7.09
CA PRO A 120 7.50 -3.96 -8.55
C PRO A 120 8.96 -4.09 -8.97
N ARG A 121 9.37 -5.30 -9.39
CA ARG A 121 10.75 -5.61 -9.81
C ARG A 121 11.21 -4.73 -10.97
N ARG A 122 10.28 -4.30 -11.83
CA ARG A 122 10.53 -3.35 -12.93
C ARG A 122 11.02 -2.00 -12.40
N THR A 123 10.42 -1.46 -11.34
CA THR A 123 10.74 -0.12 -10.80
C THR A 123 12.05 -0.11 -10.01
N ILE A 124 12.33 -1.15 -9.22
CA ILE A 124 13.64 -1.26 -8.53
C ILE A 124 14.78 -1.47 -9.51
N GLY A 125 14.55 -2.23 -10.59
CA GLY A 125 15.58 -2.49 -11.60
C GLY A 125 16.07 -1.20 -12.26
N VAL A 126 15.14 -0.32 -12.63
CA VAL A 126 15.46 0.99 -13.24
C VAL A 126 16.13 1.92 -12.22
N LEU A 127 15.65 1.98 -10.96
CA LEU A 127 16.28 2.80 -9.91
C LEU A 127 17.71 2.36 -9.56
N LYS A 128 18.02 1.06 -9.62
CA LYS A 128 19.39 0.56 -9.42
C LYS A 128 20.28 0.83 -10.63
N ALA A 129 19.76 0.67 -11.84
CA ALA A 129 20.48 0.99 -13.08
C ALA A 129 20.86 2.48 -13.14
N ASP A 130 19.92 3.36 -12.80
CA ASP A 130 20.14 4.81 -12.78
C ASP A 130 21.16 5.23 -11.72
N LYS A 131 21.16 4.59 -10.54
CA LYS A 131 22.16 4.85 -9.49
C LYS A 131 23.58 4.46 -9.91
N ILE A 132 23.72 3.35 -10.63
CA ILE A 132 25.02 2.87 -11.12
C ILE A 132 25.52 3.81 -12.22
N TRP A 133 24.65 4.23 -13.15
CA TRP A 133 25.01 5.17 -14.20
C TRP A 133 25.44 6.54 -13.65
N LEU A 134 24.68 7.10 -12.69
CA LEU A 134 25.02 8.37 -12.02
C LEU A 134 26.35 8.32 -11.24
N GLN A 135 26.70 7.17 -10.64
CA GLN A 135 27.98 6.99 -9.95
C GLN A 135 29.17 6.84 -10.91
N HIS A 136 28.94 6.31 -12.12
CA HIS A 136 29.95 6.24 -13.15
C HIS A 136 30.18 7.60 -13.81
N GLU A 137 29.11 8.33 -14.13
CA GLU A 137 29.17 9.65 -14.75
C GLU A 137 29.84 10.70 -13.84
N ALA A 138 29.54 10.67 -12.53
CA ALA A 138 30.17 11.55 -11.54
C ALA A 138 31.66 11.23 -11.29
N ARG A 139 32.14 10.07 -11.73
CA ARG A 139 33.55 9.67 -11.61
C ARG A 139 34.34 9.83 -12.92
N SER A 140 33.65 10.05 -14.05
CA SER A 140 34.25 10.20 -15.38
C SER A 140 34.32 11.63 -15.90
N GLN A 141 33.85 12.63 -15.15
CA GLN A 141 34.12 14.04 -15.44
C GLN A 141 35.42 14.48 -14.73
N PRO A 142 36.52 14.74 -15.46
CA PRO A 142 37.76 15.30 -14.92
C PRO A 142 37.64 16.80 -14.57
#